data_AF-A0A4V1BQY4-F1
#
_entry.id   AF-A0A4V1BQY4-F1
#
_cell.length_a   1.000
_cell.length_b   1.000
_cell.length_c   1.000
_cell.angle_alpha   90.00
_cell.angle_beta   90.00
_cell.angle_gamma   90.00
#
_symmetry.space_group_name_H-M   'P 1'
#
loop_
_entity.id
_entity.type
_entity.pdbx_description
1 polymer ?
#
loop_
_entity_poly.entity_id
_entity_poly.type
_entity_poly.pdbx_seq_one_letter_code
_entity_poly.pdbx_strand_id
1 'polypeptide(L)'
;MWFGGTIVLSVLTAMVVRPEGEGLLSIPALAGLRFQGGISVPIELLALIVSITLYGSAYIAEIVRGGLAQVPRGLVEAGQALGLTPMSIWSRIKVPMALRSIIPPLGNQWIFMMKATTIGIAIGFSDLFYITVNSISQSGQTLELILILMLTFLGINYAIAVFTNWLNARLQLREH
;
A
#
# COMPACT_ATOMS: atom_id res chain seq x y z
N MET A 1 -3.75 8.23 11.15
CA MET A 1 -2.75 9.17 10.57
C MET A 1 -2.36 8.85 9.13
N TRP A 2 -2.37 7.59 8.68
CA TRP A 2 -2.02 7.23 7.28
C TRP A 2 -3.06 7.61 6.22
N PHE A 3 -4.37 7.54 6.52
CA PHE A 3 -5.43 7.93 5.59
C PHE A 3 -5.43 9.42 5.21
N GLY A 4 -5.03 10.30 6.13
CA GLY A 4 -4.91 11.73 5.83
C GLY A 4 -3.76 12.00 4.86
N GLY A 5 -2.65 11.29 5.02
CA GLY A 5 -1.47 11.44 4.15
C GLY A 5 -1.73 10.97 2.72
N THR A 6 -2.48 9.87 2.55
CA THR A 6 -2.83 9.37 1.19
C THR A 6 -3.79 10.30 0.47
N ILE A 7 -4.76 10.91 1.18
CA ILE A 7 -5.66 11.92 0.62
C ILE A 7 -4.88 13.18 0.22
N VAL A 8 -3.97 13.65 1.06
CA VAL A 8 -3.15 14.84 0.76
C VAL A 8 -2.23 14.58 -0.44
N LEU A 9 -1.63 13.38 -0.53
CA LEU A 9 -0.74 13.01 -1.63
C LEU A 9 -1.50 12.88 -2.96
N SER A 10 -2.73 12.37 -2.93
CA SER A 10 -3.59 12.29 -4.12
C SER A 10 -4.15 13.64 -4.56
N VAL A 11 -4.39 14.56 -3.62
CA VAL A 11 -4.71 15.97 -3.94
C VAL A 11 -3.50 16.69 -4.54
N LEU A 12 -2.29 16.43 -4.06
CA LEU A 12 -1.06 17.03 -4.58
C LEU A 12 -0.69 16.52 -5.98
N THR A 13 -0.86 15.23 -6.27
CA THR A 13 -0.67 14.72 -7.64
C THR A 13 -1.68 15.30 -8.62
N ALA A 14 -2.93 15.52 -8.18
CA ALA A 14 -3.95 16.24 -8.95
C ALA A 14 -3.62 17.74 -9.15
N MET A 15 -2.67 18.31 -8.41
CA MET A 15 -2.16 19.67 -8.64
C MET A 15 -1.00 19.73 -9.64
N VAL A 16 -0.15 18.70 -9.70
CA VAL A 16 1.08 18.69 -10.52
C VAL A 16 0.84 18.27 -11.97
N VAL A 17 -0.17 17.45 -12.26
CA VAL A 17 -0.45 16.93 -13.62
C VAL A 17 -1.29 17.91 -14.47
N ARG A 18 -1.36 19.19 -14.11
CA ARG A 18 -2.33 20.14 -14.71
C ARG A 18 -1.84 20.75 -16.04
N PRO A 19 -2.61 20.66 -17.12
CA PRO A 19 -2.50 21.58 -18.25
C PRO A 19 -2.96 22.98 -17.83
N GLU A 20 -2.26 24.02 -18.29
CA GLU A 20 -2.58 25.41 -17.97
C GLU A 20 -3.96 25.80 -18.52
N GLY A 21 -4.92 26.17 -17.64
CA GLY A 21 -6.14 26.89 -18.06
C GLY A 21 -7.49 26.51 -17.42
N GLU A 22 -7.61 25.39 -16.70
CA GLU A 22 -8.89 25.02 -16.06
C GLU A 22 -8.92 25.30 -14.55
N GLY A 23 -9.99 25.94 -14.07
CA GLY A 23 -10.22 26.18 -12.64
C GLY A 23 -10.32 24.88 -11.82
N LEU A 24 -10.07 24.97 -10.52
CA LEU A 24 -10.01 23.86 -9.55
C LEU A 24 -11.25 22.93 -9.52
N LEU A 25 -12.38 23.40 -10.05
CA LEU A 25 -13.66 22.70 -10.15
C LEU A 25 -14.29 23.07 -11.50
N SER A 26 -13.91 22.37 -12.57
CA SER A 26 -14.72 22.37 -13.79
C SER A 26 -15.96 21.49 -13.54
N ILE A 27 -17.15 22.06 -13.69
CA ILE A 27 -18.40 21.30 -13.60
C ILE A 27 -18.47 20.44 -14.87
N PRO A 28 -18.65 19.12 -14.77
CA PRO A 28 -18.72 18.26 -15.96
C PRO A 28 -19.90 18.72 -16.82
N ALA A 29 -19.59 19.34 -17.94
CA ALA A 29 -20.58 19.77 -18.92
C ALA A 29 -20.70 18.66 -19.97
N LEU A 30 -21.94 18.38 -20.37
CA LEU A 30 -22.19 17.41 -21.43
C LEU A 30 -21.77 18.05 -22.77
N ALA A 31 -20.57 17.72 -23.25
CA ALA A 31 -20.08 18.12 -24.56
C ALA A 31 -20.32 16.97 -25.56
N GLY A 32 -21.55 16.86 -26.06
CA GLY A 32 -21.97 15.79 -26.97
C GLY A 32 -22.25 14.47 -26.24
N LEU A 33 -21.59 13.38 -26.62
CA LEU A 33 -21.74 12.04 -26.00
C LEU A 33 -20.75 11.78 -24.84
N ARG A 34 -19.88 12.73 -24.53
CA ARG A 34 -18.85 12.61 -23.48
C ARG A 34 -18.99 13.80 -22.53
N PHE A 35 -18.89 13.53 -21.24
CA PHE A 35 -18.71 14.59 -20.26
C PHE A 35 -17.29 15.14 -20.41
N GLN A 36 -17.17 16.45 -20.63
CA GLN A 36 -15.88 17.17 -20.66
C GLN A 36 -15.82 18.09 -19.44
N GLY A 37 -14.67 18.12 -18.78
CA GLY A 37 -14.49 18.78 -17.48
C GLY A 37 -14.83 17.89 -16.28
N GLY A 38 -14.41 18.31 -15.09
CA GLY A 38 -14.51 17.57 -13.83
C GLY A 38 -13.36 16.60 -13.57
N ILE A 39 -13.36 15.99 -12.39
CA ILE A 39 -12.41 14.93 -12.03
C ILE A 39 -12.88 13.64 -12.71
N SER A 40 -12.23 13.27 -13.81
CA SER A 40 -12.44 11.98 -14.48
C SER A 40 -11.49 10.94 -13.91
N VAL A 41 -12.00 10.02 -13.08
CA VAL A 41 -11.24 8.87 -12.59
C VAL A 41 -11.43 7.69 -13.56
N PRO A 42 -10.36 7.11 -14.13
CA PRO A 42 -10.48 5.92 -14.97
C PRO A 42 -11.05 4.75 -14.18
N ILE A 43 -11.97 4.01 -14.80
CA ILE A 43 -12.66 2.87 -14.15
C ILE A 43 -11.67 1.75 -13.82
N GLU A 44 -10.62 1.60 -14.62
CA GLU A 44 -9.54 0.63 -14.48
C GLU A 44 -8.76 0.89 -13.19
N LEU A 45 -8.52 2.16 -12.85
CA LEU A 45 -7.86 2.54 -11.60
C LEU A 45 -8.75 2.24 -10.39
N LEU A 46 -10.05 2.53 -10.47
CA LEU A 46 -10.99 2.20 -9.39
C LEU A 46 -11.07 0.69 -9.16
N ALA A 47 -11.19 -0.10 -10.23
CA ALA A 47 -11.21 -1.56 -10.15
C ALA A 47 -9.92 -2.11 -9.52
N LEU A 48 -8.75 -1.58 -9.90
CA LEU A 48 -7.47 -1.99 -9.33
C LEU A 48 -7.38 -1.66 -7.84
N ILE A 49 -7.74 -0.42 -7.46
CA ILE A 49 -7.70 0.03 -6.07
C ILE A 49 -8.61 -0.84 -5.20
N VAL A 50 -9.85 -1.07 -5.65
CA VAL A 50 -10.82 -1.89 -4.90
C VAL A 50 -10.30 -3.31 -4.75
N SER A 51 -9.81 -3.93 -5.83
CA SER A 51 -9.27 -5.29 -5.82
C SER A 51 -8.10 -5.44 -4.84
N ILE A 52 -7.09 -4.58 -4.96
CA ILE A 52 -5.89 -4.62 -4.12
C ILE A 52 -6.21 -4.28 -2.67
N THR A 53 -7.15 -3.35 -2.43
CA THR A 53 -7.56 -2.97 -1.07
C THR A 53 -8.32 -4.10 -0.38
N LEU A 54 -9.26 -4.74 -1.07
CA LEU A 54 -10.00 -5.89 -0.52
C LEU A 54 -9.04 -7.04 -0.20
N TYR A 55 -8.15 -7.38 -1.13
CA TYR A 55 -7.13 -8.39 -0.92
C TYR A 55 -6.20 -8.03 0.26
N GLY A 56 -5.63 -6.82 0.24
CA GLY A 56 -4.66 -6.36 1.24
C GLY A 56 -5.27 -6.28 2.64
N SER A 57 -6.50 -5.79 2.77
CA SER A 57 -7.19 -5.67 4.07
C SER A 57 -7.47 -7.03 4.70
N ALA A 58 -7.88 -8.04 3.92
CA ALA A 58 -8.10 -9.39 4.42
C ALA A 58 -6.80 -10.01 4.96
N TYR A 59 -5.69 -9.86 4.24
CA TYR A 59 -4.38 -10.36 4.68
C TYR A 59 -3.85 -9.62 5.91
N ILE A 60 -3.96 -8.28 5.92
CA ILE A 60 -3.54 -7.47 7.07
C ILE A 60 -4.39 -7.82 8.31
N ALA A 61 -5.69 -8.07 8.16
CA ALA A 61 -6.55 -8.48 9.26
C ALA A 61 -6.07 -9.79 9.90
N GLU A 62 -5.67 -10.77 9.09
CA GLU A 62 -5.13 -12.03 9.57
C GLU A 62 -3.77 -11.89 10.25
N ILE A 63 -2.89 -11.03 9.71
CA ILE A 63 -1.62 -10.68 10.36
C ILE A 63 -1.87 -10.04 11.74
N VAL A 64 -2.79 -9.08 11.83
CA VAL A 64 -3.15 -8.42 13.09
C VAL A 64 -3.76 -9.41 14.07
N ARG A 65 -4.66 -10.29 13.62
CA ARG A 65 -5.26 -11.35 14.43
C ARG A 65 -4.20 -12.30 14.97
N GLY A 66 -3.30 -12.77 14.12
CA GLY A 66 -2.18 -13.65 14.48
C GLY A 66 -1.22 -12.99 15.46
N GLY A 67 -0.90 -11.70 15.27
CA GLY A 67 -0.04 -10.96 16.17
C GLY A 67 -0.64 -10.70 17.55
N LEU A 68 -1.94 -10.40 17.63
CA LEU A 68 -2.66 -10.27 18.90
C LEU A 68 -2.78 -11.60 19.65
N ALA A 69 -2.91 -12.71 18.93
CA ALA A 69 -3.00 -14.05 19.52
C ALA A 69 -1.68 -14.53 20.15
N GLN A 70 -0.53 -13.96 19.74
CA GLN A 70 0.79 -14.29 20.30
C GLN A 70 1.06 -13.67 21.67
N VAL A 71 0.24 -12.72 22.13
CA VAL A 71 0.43 -12.09 23.44
C VAL A 71 0.17 -13.10 24.56
N PRO A 72 1.12 -13.38 25.46
CA PRO A 72 0.93 -14.31 26.56
C PRO A 72 -0.25 -13.92 27.45
N ARG A 73 -1.14 -14.87 27.73
CA ARG A 73 -2.30 -14.66 28.61
C ARG A 73 -1.89 -14.22 30.02
N GLY A 74 -0.78 -14.74 30.52
CA GLY A 74 -0.26 -14.40 31.85
C GLY A 74 0.02 -12.90 32.05
N LEU A 75 0.43 -12.17 31.01
CA LEU A 75 0.63 -10.70 31.12
C LEU A 75 -0.70 -9.94 31.24
N VAL A 76 -1.75 -10.45 30.60
CA VAL A 76 -3.10 -9.91 30.68
C VAL A 76 -3.68 -10.18 32.07
N GLU A 77 -3.53 -11.41 32.56
CA GLU A 77 -3.97 -11.84 33.89
C GLU A 77 -3.21 -11.10 35.01
N ALA A 78 -1.89 -10.89 34.87
CA ALA A 78 -1.09 -10.09 35.80
C ALA A 78 -1.53 -8.62 35.81
N GLY A 79 -1.84 -8.04 34.64
CA GLY A 79 -2.38 -6.68 34.56
C GLY A 79 -3.72 -6.55 35.28
N GLN A 80 -4.58 -7.56 35.17
CA GLN A 80 -5.86 -7.61 35.91
C GLN A 80 -5.64 -7.74 37.42
N ALA A 81 -4.69 -8.57 37.86
CA ALA A 81 -4.34 -8.73 39.28
C ALA A 81 -3.78 -7.44 39.90
N LEU A 82 -3.11 -6.60 39.11
CA LEU A 82 -2.64 -5.27 39.50
C LEU A 82 -3.74 -4.19 39.47
N GLY A 83 -4.99 -4.55 39.19
CA GLY A 83 -6.11 -3.60 39.14
C GLY A 83 -6.13 -2.70 37.90
N LEU A 84 -5.39 -3.04 36.82
CA LEU A 84 -5.43 -2.26 35.59
C LEU A 84 -6.79 -2.41 34.90
N THR A 85 -7.33 -1.30 34.40
CA THR A 85 -8.55 -1.32 33.60
C THR A 85 -8.33 -2.07 32.28
N PRO A 86 -9.37 -2.71 31.71
CA PRO A 86 -9.24 -3.41 30.43
C PRO A 86 -8.65 -2.55 29.30
N MET A 87 -8.99 -1.26 29.27
CA MET A 87 -8.44 -0.31 28.28
C MET A 87 -6.95 -0.03 28.49
N SER A 88 -6.49 0.03 29.75
CA SER A 88 -5.07 0.17 30.09
C SER A 88 -4.28 -1.07 29.67
N ILE A 89 -4.82 -2.27 29.91
CA ILE A 89 -4.21 -3.53 29.47
C ILE A 89 -4.10 -3.58 27.94
N TRP A 90 -5.16 -3.18 27.23
CA TRP A 90 -5.13 -3.15 25.77
C TRP A 90 -4.07 -2.19 25.22
N SER A 91 -4.09 -0.94 25.68
CA SER A 91 -3.19 0.12 25.17
C SER A 91 -1.74 -0.03 25.61
N ARG A 92 -1.47 -0.54 26.83
CA ARG A 92 -0.12 -0.61 27.40
C ARG A 92 0.55 -1.97 27.29
N ILE A 93 -0.22 -3.05 27.19
CA ILE A 93 0.32 -4.43 27.18
C ILE A 93 0.07 -5.08 25.83
N LYS A 94 -1.20 -5.29 25.44
CA LYS A 94 -1.53 -6.06 24.23
C LYS A 94 -1.05 -5.39 22.95
N VAL A 95 -1.40 -4.12 22.72
CA VAL A 95 -1.07 -3.42 21.48
C VAL A 95 0.45 -3.29 21.26
N PRO A 96 1.24 -2.77 22.23
CA PRO A 96 2.68 -2.59 22.03
C PRO A 96 3.42 -3.92 21.82
N MET A 97 2.96 -5.00 22.47
CA MET A 97 3.56 -6.32 22.32
C MET A 97 3.21 -6.96 20.98
N ALA A 98 1.92 -6.95 20.60
CA ALA A 98 1.47 -7.48 19.33
C ALA A 98 2.07 -6.74 18.13
N LEU A 99 2.30 -5.42 18.24
CA LEU A 99 2.93 -4.65 17.16
C LEU A 99 4.31 -5.21 16.76
N ARG A 100 5.08 -5.74 17.72
CA ARG A 100 6.40 -6.31 17.44
C ARG A 100 6.33 -7.58 16.58
N SER A 101 5.28 -8.39 16.73
CA SER A 101 5.06 -9.58 15.91
C SER A 101 4.33 -9.27 14.60
N ILE A 102 3.57 -8.18 14.54
CA ILE A 102 2.83 -7.73 13.35
C ILE A 102 3.73 -7.05 12.31
N ILE A 103 4.70 -6.25 12.75
CA ILE A 103 5.49 -5.41 11.83
C ILE A 103 6.35 -6.21 10.83
N PRO A 104 7.07 -7.29 11.22
CA PRO A 104 7.86 -8.06 10.27
C PRO A 104 7.06 -8.64 9.08
N PRO A 105 5.92 -9.34 9.27
CA PRO A 105 5.13 -9.85 8.15
C PRO A 105 4.45 -8.77 7.30
N LEU A 106 4.21 -7.56 7.83
CA LEU A 106 3.65 -6.46 7.03
C LEU A 106 4.58 -6.00 5.90
N GLY A 107 5.90 -6.02 6.10
CA GLY A 107 6.83 -5.64 5.03
C GLY A 107 6.82 -6.63 3.86
N ASN A 108 6.71 -7.93 4.16
CA ASN A 108 6.50 -8.94 3.12
C ASN A 108 5.18 -8.72 2.37
N GLN A 109 4.13 -8.33 3.09
CA GLN A 109 2.85 -7.99 2.46
C GLN A 109 2.97 -6.78 1.52
N TRP A 110 3.76 -5.77 1.85
CA TRP A 110 4.00 -4.62 0.97
C TRP A 110 4.76 -5.01 -0.30
N ILE A 111 5.80 -5.84 -0.19
CA ILE A 111 6.51 -6.40 -1.35
C ILE A 111 5.54 -7.16 -2.27
N PHE A 112 4.65 -7.96 -1.68
CA PHE A 112 3.63 -8.67 -2.44
C PHE A 112 2.69 -7.71 -3.15
N MET A 113 2.13 -6.73 -2.44
CA MET A 113 1.19 -5.76 -3.01
C MET A 113 1.80 -4.97 -4.16
N MET A 114 3.07 -4.57 -4.05
CA MET A 114 3.82 -3.89 -5.12
C MET A 114 4.02 -4.73 -6.38
N LYS A 115 4.08 -6.05 -6.25
CA LYS A 115 4.11 -6.95 -7.41
C LYS A 115 2.70 -7.22 -7.96
N ALA A 116 1.70 -7.27 -7.07
CA ALA A 116 0.31 -7.53 -7.43
C ALA A 116 -0.33 -6.40 -8.25
N THR A 117 0.16 -5.14 -8.13
CA THR A 117 -0.31 -4.01 -8.96
C THR A 117 -0.17 -4.28 -10.46
N THR A 118 0.82 -5.07 -10.85
CA THR A 118 1.08 -5.40 -12.26
C THR A 118 0.07 -6.34 -12.88
N ILE A 119 -0.74 -7.04 -12.08
CA ILE A 119 -1.90 -7.78 -12.59
C ILE A 119 -2.93 -6.82 -13.20
N GLY A 120 -2.86 -5.51 -12.90
CA GLY A 120 -3.73 -4.47 -13.46
C GLY A 120 -3.76 -4.40 -14.99
N ILE A 121 -2.75 -4.93 -15.69
CA ILE A 121 -2.78 -5.06 -17.15
C ILE A 121 -4.01 -5.84 -17.66
N ALA A 122 -4.51 -6.82 -16.88
CA ALA A 122 -5.67 -7.63 -17.25
C ALA A 122 -6.96 -6.81 -17.37
N ILE A 123 -7.02 -5.66 -16.71
CA ILE A 123 -8.15 -4.72 -16.73
C ILE A 123 -7.81 -3.43 -17.49
N GLY A 124 -6.72 -3.42 -18.27
CA GLY A 124 -6.30 -2.27 -19.07
C GLY A 124 -5.64 -1.14 -18.29
N PHE A 125 -5.26 -1.35 -17.02
CA PHE A 125 -4.53 -0.35 -16.25
C PHE A 125 -3.08 -0.22 -16.75
N SER A 126 -2.67 1.02 -17.04
CA SER A 126 -1.34 1.32 -17.58
C SER A 126 -0.32 1.55 -16.46
N ASP A 127 0.29 0.48 -15.97
CA ASP A 127 1.40 0.52 -15.01
C ASP A 127 2.77 0.38 -15.69
N LEU A 128 3.85 0.24 -14.89
CA LEU A 128 5.21 0.06 -15.40
C LEU A 128 5.32 -1.14 -16.34
N PHE A 129 4.68 -2.25 -16.01
CA PHE A 129 4.72 -3.46 -16.83
C PHE A 129 4.01 -3.25 -18.18
N TYR A 130 2.84 -2.60 -18.16
CA TYR A 130 2.12 -2.25 -19.39
C TYR A 130 2.96 -1.36 -20.32
N ILE A 131 3.63 -0.34 -19.76
CA ILE A 131 4.50 0.55 -20.53
C ILE A 131 5.65 -0.23 -21.18
N THR A 132 6.27 -1.15 -20.44
CA THR A 132 7.33 -2.01 -20.99
C THR A 132 6.83 -2.88 -22.12
N VAL A 133 5.70 -3.57 -21.96
CA VAL A 133 5.13 -4.45 -23.00
C VAL A 133 4.79 -3.65 -24.26
N ASN A 134 4.19 -2.47 -24.12
CA ASN A 134 3.91 -1.60 -25.27
C ASN A 134 5.18 -1.11 -25.95
N SER A 135 6.22 -0.80 -25.18
CA SER A 135 7.52 -0.37 -25.71
C SER A 135 8.21 -1.51 -26.47
N ILE A 136 8.07 -2.76 -26.02
CA ILE A 136 8.59 -3.95 -26.72
C ILE A 136 7.90 -4.09 -28.08
N SER A 137 6.57 -3.95 -28.13
CA SER A 137 5.80 -4.04 -29.37
C SER A 137 6.14 -2.94 -30.38
N GLN A 138 6.57 -1.76 -29.92
CA GLN A 138 6.93 -0.63 -30.79
C GLN A 138 8.40 -0.65 -31.25
N SER A 139 9.33 -0.97 -30.35
CA SER A 139 10.78 -0.94 -30.63
C SER A 139 11.34 -2.26 -31.14
N GLY A 140 10.67 -3.38 -30.87
CA GLY A 140 11.21 -4.73 -31.09
C GLY A 140 12.34 -5.14 -30.14
N GLN A 141 12.75 -4.27 -29.20
CA GLN A 141 13.88 -4.50 -28.28
C GLN A 141 13.44 -5.25 -27.01
N THR A 142 13.05 -6.52 -27.18
CA THR A 142 12.51 -7.34 -26.08
C THR A 142 13.49 -7.52 -24.91
N LEU A 143 14.76 -7.83 -25.21
CA LEU A 143 15.74 -8.17 -24.18
C LEU A 143 16.08 -6.97 -23.28
N GLU A 144 16.37 -5.82 -23.89
CA GLU A 144 16.77 -4.59 -23.20
C GLU A 144 15.64 -4.09 -22.28
N LEU A 145 14.41 -4.09 -22.78
CA LEU A 145 13.25 -3.61 -22.03
C LEU A 145 12.85 -4.54 -20.88
N ILE A 146 12.95 -5.87 -21.05
CA ILE A 146 12.74 -6.81 -19.95
C ILE A 146 13.81 -6.65 -18.86
N LEU A 147 15.08 -6.44 -19.24
CA LEU A 147 16.14 -6.20 -18.26
C LEU A 147 15.88 -4.93 -17.45
N ILE A 148 15.49 -3.83 -18.09
CA ILE A 148 15.14 -2.58 -17.40
C ILE A 148 13.96 -2.80 -16.44
N LEU A 149 12.93 -3.53 -16.88
CA LEU A 149 11.78 -3.88 -16.06
C LEU A 149 12.19 -4.68 -14.82
N MET A 150 12.99 -5.74 -15.01
CA MET A 150 13.46 -6.58 -13.91
C MET A 150 14.31 -5.79 -12.90
N LEU A 151 15.23 -4.95 -13.38
CA LEU A 151 16.06 -4.11 -12.52
C LEU A 151 15.23 -3.08 -11.75
N THR A 152 14.21 -2.50 -12.37
CA THR A 152 13.30 -1.54 -11.72
C THR A 152 12.50 -2.22 -10.61
N PHE A 153 11.88 -3.37 -10.90
CA PHE A 153 11.15 -4.13 -9.88
C PHE A 153 12.07 -4.62 -8.77
N LEU A 154 13.28 -5.08 -9.10
CA LEU A 154 14.25 -5.51 -8.11
C LEU A 154 14.66 -4.34 -7.21
N GLY A 155 14.98 -3.18 -7.78
CA GLY A 155 15.37 -1.98 -7.05
C GLY A 155 14.28 -1.51 -6.08
N ILE A 156 13.02 -1.46 -6.54
CA ILE A 156 11.87 -1.10 -5.70
C ILE A 156 11.68 -2.12 -4.57
N ASN A 157 11.65 -3.41 -4.88
CA ASN A 157 11.44 -4.45 -3.87
C ASN A 157 12.60 -4.51 -2.86
N TYR A 158 13.83 -4.30 -3.32
CA TYR A 158 15.00 -4.24 -2.45
C TYR A 158 14.95 -3.00 -1.54
N ALA A 159 14.55 -1.84 -2.04
CA ALA A 159 14.35 -0.64 -1.22
C ALA A 159 13.32 -0.87 -0.11
N ILE A 160 12.19 -1.53 -0.43
CA ILE A 160 11.16 -1.90 0.57
C ILE A 160 11.71 -2.91 1.58
N ALA A 161 12.46 -3.91 1.12
CA ALA A 161 13.07 -4.92 1.99
C ALA A 161 14.08 -4.28 2.96
N VAL A 162 14.96 -3.40 2.48
CA VAL A 162 15.92 -2.66 3.30
C VAL A 162 15.19 -1.77 4.32
N PHE A 163 14.17 -1.03 3.89
CA PHE A 163 13.36 -0.21 4.78
C PHE A 163 12.69 -1.03 5.87
N THR A 164 12.10 -2.17 5.51
CA THR A 164 11.45 -3.09 6.46
C THR A 164 12.47 -3.68 7.43
N ASN A 165 13.62 -4.13 6.93
CA ASN A 165 14.68 -4.70 7.78
C ASN A 165 15.24 -3.64 8.75
N TRP A 166 15.39 -2.40 8.30
CA TRP A 166 15.78 -1.29 9.15
C TRP A 166 14.73 -1.02 10.24
N LEU A 167 13.45 -1.00 9.88
CA LEU A 167 12.36 -0.83 10.85
C LEU A 167 12.32 -1.98 11.87
N ASN A 168 12.50 -3.22 11.41
CA ASN A 168 12.57 -4.40 12.28
C ASN A 168 13.75 -4.31 13.26
N ALA A 169 14.94 -3.94 12.77
CA ALA A 169 16.13 -3.78 13.61
C ALA A 169 15.93 -2.72 14.71
N ARG A 170 15.23 -1.62 14.41
CA ARG A 170 14.91 -0.59 15.42
C ARG A 170 13.94 -1.08 16.50
N LEU A 171 13.07 -2.03 16.18
CA LEU A 171 12.03 -2.53 17.08
C LEU A 171 12.49 -3.74 17.91
N GLN A 172 13.44 -4.52 17.41
CA GLN A 172 13.99 -5.70 18.08
C GLN A 172 15.05 -5.38 19.14
N LEU A 173 15.57 -4.15 19.21
CA LEU A 173 16.62 -3.72 20.17
C LEU A 173 16.18 -3.62 21.65
N ARG A 174 15.19 -4.40 22.09
CA ARG A 174 14.78 -4.52 23.52
C ARG A 174 14.55 -5.96 23.95
N GLU A 175 15.46 -6.85 23.55
CA GLU A 175 15.57 -8.20 24.08
C GLU A 175 16.88 -8.33 24.86
N HIS A 176 16.91 -7.72 26.05
CA HIS A 176 17.79 -8.09 27.16
C HIS A 176 16.95 -8.04 28.44
#